data_AF-A0A3N5FV85-F1
#
_entry.id   AF-A0A3N5FV85-F1
#
_cell.length_a   1.000
_cell.length_b   1.000
_cell.length_c   1.000
_cell.angle_alpha   90.00
_cell.angle_beta   90.00
_cell.angle_gamma   90.00
#
_symmetry.space_group_name_H-M   'P 1'
#
loop_
_entity.id
_entity.type
_entity.pdbx_description
1 polymer ?
#
loop_
_entity_poly.entity_id
_entity_poly.type
_entity_poly.pdbx_seq_one_letter_code
_entity_poly.pdbx_strand_id
1 'polypeptide(L)'
;MLSALLLLMLQAEEPVDFKRDIRPILSNTCFLCHGPDDKGRKGDLRLDTKEHAFKVVDGHAAFVPGKPEQSEAFKRMTTTDADDRMPPAKSGKKLTPKQIDLVRKWILQGAKWGDHWSFVAPERSALPPVKRKEWVKTPIDAFILARLERENVPPSPSADRVALLRRLSLDLIGLPPTPEELDAFLADKSADAYEKQVDRLLASPHYGERWGRHWLDAARYADSDGFEKDKPREAWFYRDWVINAFNRDLPYDQFVIEQVAGDLLPNATQDQIVATGFLRNSMINEEGGIDPEQFRMEAMFDRMDAIGRGVLGLTIQCAQCHSHKYDPLTHEDYYRMFAFLNNAHETNVTVYTPGETMLRADLLRQVREIEEDLKHKTSDWRERMRAWEATARQNQPEWTIVRPAVDDISTGGQKYIPMDDGSFLAQGYAPTKHRVKLTVTTPLEGITGFRLELLNDPNLPRGGPGRSIKGTGALSDFEVEASPADGSAKPQKVKIVAATADVEAAEQPLEDIFSDKSNKKRTVGPVAFAIDGKDETAWSVDIGPGRRNLPRKAVFASEKPVGWKGGTVLTFTLKQLH
;
A
#
# COMPACT_ATOMS: atom_id res chain seq x y z
N MET A 1 26.93 -47.13 -65.44
CA MET A 1 27.80 -46.81 -64.29
C MET A 1 27.22 -45.59 -63.59
N LEU A 2 26.83 -45.77 -62.33
CA LEU A 2 26.21 -44.77 -61.47
C LEU A 2 27.19 -43.61 -61.14
N SER A 3 26.70 -42.38 -61.18
CA SER A 3 27.23 -41.29 -60.34
C SER A 3 26.06 -40.66 -59.60
N ALA A 4 25.90 -41.05 -58.33
CA ALA A 4 25.00 -40.41 -57.39
C ALA A 4 25.71 -39.18 -56.80
N LEU A 5 25.17 -37.99 -57.07
CA LEU A 5 25.55 -36.76 -56.40
C LEU A 5 24.85 -36.74 -55.02
N LEU A 6 25.62 -37.01 -53.96
CA LEU A 6 25.16 -36.85 -52.59
C LEU A 6 25.16 -35.36 -52.26
N LEU A 7 24.03 -34.68 -52.41
CA LEU A 7 23.83 -33.35 -51.84
C LEU A 7 23.73 -33.53 -50.31
N LEU A 8 24.83 -33.31 -49.59
CA LEU A 8 24.74 -33.04 -48.16
C LEU A 8 23.93 -31.76 -48.00
N MET A 9 22.68 -31.89 -47.56
CA MET A 9 21.98 -30.76 -46.94
C MET A 9 22.78 -30.38 -45.70
N LEU A 10 23.62 -29.34 -45.80
CA LEU A 10 24.01 -28.57 -44.63
C LEU A 10 22.70 -28.04 -44.03
N GLN A 11 22.18 -28.70 -43.00
CA GLN A 11 21.28 -28.02 -42.08
C GLN A 11 22.07 -26.83 -41.56
N ALA A 12 21.64 -25.61 -41.91
CA ALA A 12 22.13 -24.41 -41.28
C ALA A 12 21.92 -24.60 -39.77
N GLU A 13 23.01 -24.65 -39.02
CA GLU A 13 22.97 -24.82 -37.57
C GLU A 13 22.17 -23.65 -36.99
N GLU A 14 21.16 -23.95 -36.15
CA GLU A 14 20.29 -22.90 -35.61
C GLU A 14 21.14 -21.80 -34.95
N PRO A 15 20.88 -20.51 -35.24
CA PRO A 15 21.62 -19.42 -34.62
C PRO A 15 21.41 -19.47 -33.10
N VAL A 16 22.51 -19.30 -32.37
CA VAL A 16 22.47 -19.26 -30.91
C VAL A 16 21.89 -17.92 -30.48
N ASP A 17 20.77 -17.95 -29.75
CA ASP A 17 20.12 -16.75 -29.25
C ASP A 17 20.67 -16.43 -27.86
N PHE A 18 21.21 -15.23 -27.65
CA PHE A 18 21.80 -14.88 -26.37
C PHE A 18 20.81 -14.94 -25.22
N LYS A 19 19.55 -14.52 -25.43
CA LYS A 19 18.55 -14.42 -24.36
C LYS A 19 18.10 -15.81 -23.91
N ARG A 20 17.86 -16.71 -24.86
CA ARG A 20 17.40 -18.08 -24.63
C ARG A 20 18.53 -19.01 -24.19
N ASP A 21 19.69 -18.93 -24.84
CA ASP A 21 20.73 -19.96 -24.75
C ASP A 21 21.91 -19.55 -23.85
N ILE A 22 22.34 -18.29 -23.87
CA ILE A 22 23.59 -17.84 -23.23
C ILE A 22 23.36 -17.15 -21.89
N ARG A 23 22.42 -16.20 -21.83
CA ARG A 23 22.12 -15.44 -20.61
C ARG A 23 21.77 -16.34 -19.42
N PRO A 24 20.97 -17.42 -19.56
CA PRO A 24 20.71 -18.32 -18.43
C PRO A 24 21.96 -19.03 -17.92
N ILE A 25 22.95 -19.29 -18.81
CA ILE A 25 24.24 -19.87 -18.42
C ILE A 25 25.00 -18.84 -17.58
N LEU A 26 25.18 -17.62 -18.10
CA LEU A 26 25.94 -16.56 -17.42
C LEU A 26 25.28 -16.14 -16.10
N SER A 27 23.95 -16.01 -16.07
CA SER A 27 23.22 -15.66 -14.84
C SER A 27 23.39 -16.70 -13.74
N ASN A 28 23.31 -17.99 -14.09
CA ASN A 28 23.39 -19.08 -13.11
C ASN A 28 24.81 -19.37 -12.63
N THR A 29 25.84 -19.01 -13.41
CA THR A 29 27.22 -19.45 -13.15
C THR A 29 28.22 -18.32 -12.97
N CYS A 30 27.90 -17.10 -13.43
CA CYS A 30 28.84 -15.98 -13.48
C CYS A 30 28.38 -14.74 -12.71
N PHE A 31 27.11 -14.33 -12.83
CA PHE A 31 26.65 -13.02 -12.34
C PHE A 31 26.79 -12.82 -10.82
N LEU A 32 26.80 -13.89 -10.03
CA LEU A 32 27.04 -13.77 -8.59
C LEU A 32 28.39 -13.09 -8.24
N CYS A 33 29.44 -13.32 -9.05
CA CYS A 33 30.76 -12.69 -8.86
C CYS A 33 31.08 -11.63 -9.91
N HIS A 34 30.41 -11.65 -11.07
CA HIS A 34 30.71 -10.79 -12.21
C HIS A 34 29.43 -10.15 -12.76
N GLY A 35 28.56 -9.68 -11.87
CA GLY A 35 27.26 -9.12 -12.20
C GLY A 35 27.02 -7.74 -11.57
N PRO A 36 25.75 -7.33 -11.46
CA PRO A 36 25.38 -5.98 -11.03
C PRO A 36 25.79 -5.62 -9.59
N ASP A 37 25.79 -6.56 -8.65
CA ASP A 37 26.20 -6.36 -7.25
C ASP A 37 27.67 -5.93 -7.15
N ASP A 38 27.90 -4.68 -6.74
CA ASP A 38 29.22 -4.04 -6.62
C ASP A 38 30.03 -4.58 -5.44
N LYS A 39 29.38 -4.88 -4.31
CA LYS A 39 30.04 -5.42 -3.11
C LYS A 39 30.53 -6.86 -3.33
N GLY A 40 29.82 -7.64 -4.14
CA GLY A 40 30.18 -9.01 -4.50
C GLY A 40 31.12 -9.14 -5.70
N ARG A 41 31.40 -8.04 -6.41
CA ARG A 41 32.06 -8.07 -7.72
C ARG A 41 33.55 -8.39 -7.63
N LYS A 42 34.02 -9.29 -8.49
CA LYS A 42 35.43 -9.69 -8.60
C LYS A 42 36.06 -9.18 -9.88
N GLY A 43 37.29 -8.68 -9.75
CA GLY A 43 38.09 -8.17 -10.87
C GLY A 43 37.44 -6.99 -11.60
N ASP A 44 36.52 -6.29 -10.92
CA ASP A 44 35.66 -5.23 -11.48
C ASP A 44 35.01 -5.59 -12.84
N LEU A 45 34.83 -6.90 -13.07
CA LEU A 45 34.31 -7.44 -14.33
C LEU A 45 32.80 -7.60 -14.24
N ARG A 46 32.11 -7.05 -15.25
CA ARG A 46 30.65 -7.14 -15.44
C ARG A 46 30.38 -8.00 -16.69
N LEU A 47 29.73 -9.14 -16.50
CA LEU A 47 29.25 -10.02 -17.58
C LEU A 47 27.75 -9.91 -17.81
N ASP A 48 27.06 -9.08 -17.02
CA ASP A 48 25.63 -8.76 -17.11
C ASP A 48 25.32 -7.64 -18.10
N THR A 49 26.33 -6.85 -18.51
CA THR A 49 26.18 -5.76 -19.50
C THR A 49 27.06 -5.96 -20.71
N LYS A 50 26.54 -5.56 -21.87
CA LYS A 50 27.23 -5.65 -23.15
C LYS A 50 28.53 -4.86 -23.12
N GLU A 51 28.45 -3.61 -22.68
CA GLU A 51 29.55 -2.64 -22.74
C GLU A 51 30.79 -3.19 -22.03
N HIS A 52 30.61 -3.79 -20.85
CA HIS A 52 31.71 -4.34 -20.07
C HIS A 52 32.15 -5.73 -20.53
N ALA A 53 31.23 -6.59 -20.94
CA ALA A 53 31.54 -7.93 -21.41
C ALA A 53 32.42 -7.93 -22.67
N PHE A 54 32.34 -6.87 -23.49
CA PHE A 54 33.16 -6.66 -24.68
C PHE A 54 34.28 -5.63 -24.50
N LYS A 55 34.37 -4.96 -23.35
CA LYS A 55 35.40 -3.95 -23.08
C LYS A 55 36.77 -4.61 -23.02
N VAL A 56 37.75 -4.01 -23.69
CA VAL A 56 39.16 -4.38 -23.56
C VAL A 56 39.73 -3.69 -22.32
N VAL A 57 40.26 -4.48 -21.39
CA VAL A 57 40.96 -4.05 -20.19
C VAL A 57 42.30 -4.77 -20.18
N ASP A 58 43.40 -4.02 -20.07
CA ASP A 58 44.78 -4.54 -20.06
C ASP A 58 45.10 -5.50 -21.23
N GLY A 59 44.53 -5.23 -22.41
CA GLY A 59 44.74 -6.02 -23.62
C GLY A 59 43.82 -7.24 -23.77
N HIS A 60 42.93 -7.51 -22.81
CA HIS A 60 42.01 -8.65 -22.81
C HIS A 60 40.54 -8.19 -22.76
N ALA A 61 39.65 -8.93 -23.42
CA ALA A 61 38.20 -8.77 -23.28
C ALA A 61 37.58 -10.10 -22.86
N ALA A 62 36.51 -10.05 -22.06
CA ALA A 62 35.84 -11.27 -21.62
C ALA A 62 35.29 -12.08 -22.81
N PHE A 63 34.66 -11.40 -23.77
CA PHE A 63 34.26 -11.98 -25.05
C PHE A 63 34.79 -11.15 -26.21
N VAL A 64 35.34 -11.83 -27.23
CA VAL A 64 35.79 -11.24 -28.50
C VAL A 64 34.94 -11.82 -29.62
N PRO A 65 34.06 -11.03 -30.26
CA PRO A 65 33.20 -11.49 -31.36
C PRO A 65 33.98 -12.24 -32.44
N GLY A 66 33.50 -13.44 -32.79
CA GLY A 66 34.09 -14.32 -33.80
C GLY A 66 35.34 -15.08 -33.37
N LYS A 67 35.89 -14.82 -32.17
CA LYS A 67 37.18 -15.36 -31.74
C LYS A 67 37.13 -15.97 -30.32
N PRO A 68 36.60 -17.21 -30.15
CA PRO A 68 36.56 -17.89 -28.86
C PRO A 68 37.93 -18.00 -28.20
N GLU A 69 38.97 -18.32 -28.96
CA GLU A 69 40.34 -18.48 -28.45
C GLU A 69 40.97 -17.15 -27.98
N GLN A 70 40.39 -16.00 -28.33
CA GLN A 70 40.81 -14.68 -27.83
C GLN A 70 39.90 -14.16 -26.71
N SER A 71 38.82 -14.89 -26.38
CA SER A 71 37.85 -14.53 -25.36
C SER A 71 38.31 -15.05 -24.01
N GLU A 72 38.67 -14.16 -23.09
CA GLU A 72 39.24 -14.55 -21.80
C GLU A 72 38.25 -15.39 -20.99
N ALA A 73 36.96 -15.01 -20.95
CA ALA A 73 35.95 -15.79 -20.22
C ALA A 73 35.82 -17.22 -20.76
N PHE A 74 35.96 -17.42 -22.08
CA PHE A 74 35.90 -18.77 -22.66
C PHE A 74 37.11 -19.62 -22.25
N LYS A 75 38.32 -19.05 -22.22
CA LYS A 75 39.52 -19.74 -21.71
C LYS A 75 39.34 -20.15 -20.25
N ARG A 76 38.78 -19.27 -19.41
CA ARG A 76 38.49 -19.58 -18.00
C ARG A 76 37.45 -20.68 -17.86
N MET A 77 36.50 -20.82 -18.79
CA MET A 77 35.51 -21.91 -18.80
C MET A 77 36.10 -23.27 -19.19
N THR A 78 37.19 -23.29 -19.97
CA THR A 78 37.77 -24.53 -20.55
C THR A 78 39.12 -24.94 -19.96
N THR A 79 39.78 -24.06 -19.20
CA THR A 79 41.05 -24.38 -18.55
C THR A 79 40.92 -25.52 -17.53
N THR A 80 41.99 -26.31 -17.42
CA THR A 80 42.14 -27.35 -16.40
C THR A 80 42.83 -26.85 -15.13
N ASP A 81 43.40 -25.64 -15.16
CA ASP A 81 44.02 -25.01 -13.99
C ASP A 81 42.94 -24.67 -12.94
N ALA A 82 43.11 -25.18 -11.72
CA ALA A 82 42.13 -25.01 -10.65
C ALA A 82 42.00 -23.55 -10.17
N ASP A 83 43.08 -22.76 -10.27
CA ASP A 83 43.10 -21.37 -9.80
C ASP A 83 42.48 -20.40 -10.81
N ASP A 84 42.59 -20.72 -12.11
CA ASP A 84 42.05 -19.90 -13.20
C ASP A 84 40.67 -20.38 -13.71
N ARG A 85 40.23 -21.59 -13.35
CA ARG A 85 38.96 -22.13 -13.83
C ARG A 85 37.76 -21.36 -13.27
N MET A 86 36.86 -20.98 -14.17
CA MET A 86 35.57 -20.38 -13.85
C MET A 86 34.40 -21.28 -14.31
N PRO A 87 33.35 -21.47 -13.49
CA PRO A 87 33.23 -21.03 -12.11
C PRO A 87 34.23 -21.76 -11.18
N PRO A 88 34.74 -21.10 -10.11
CA PRO A 88 35.68 -21.73 -9.18
C PRO A 88 35.05 -22.93 -8.48
N ALA A 89 35.83 -23.96 -8.14
CA ALA A 89 35.30 -25.17 -7.49
C ALA A 89 34.49 -24.86 -6.22
N LYS A 90 34.95 -23.88 -5.42
CA LYS A 90 34.27 -23.41 -4.19
C LYS A 90 32.88 -22.80 -4.42
N SER A 91 32.54 -22.41 -5.66
CA SER A 91 31.20 -21.90 -5.99
C SER A 91 30.14 -23.00 -6.04
N GLY A 92 30.54 -24.28 -6.14
CA GLY A 92 29.64 -25.41 -6.34
C GLY A 92 28.95 -25.46 -7.71
N LYS A 93 29.16 -24.47 -8.59
CA LYS A 93 28.61 -24.41 -9.95
C LYS A 93 29.57 -25.06 -10.95
N LYS A 94 29.02 -25.76 -11.95
CA LYS A 94 29.78 -26.37 -13.04
C LYS A 94 29.06 -26.16 -14.35
N LEU A 95 29.81 -25.85 -15.40
CA LEU A 95 29.32 -25.81 -16.77
C LEU A 95 29.32 -27.23 -17.35
N THR A 96 28.24 -27.60 -18.02
CA THR A 96 28.18 -28.85 -18.80
C THR A 96 28.90 -28.67 -20.14
N PRO A 97 29.39 -29.76 -20.77
CA PRO A 97 30.01 -29.67 -22.10
C PRO A 97 29.11 -28.99 -23.13
N LYS A 98 27.79 -29.22 -23.06
CA LYS A 98 26.80 -28.58 -23.95
C LYS A 98 26.72 -27.07 -23.74
N GLN A 99 26.79 -26.59 -22.49
CA GLN A 99 26.79 -25.15 -22.18
C GLN A 99 28.07 -24.47 -22.69
N ILE A 100 29.23 -25.11 -22.51
CA ILE A 100 30.51 -24.61 -23.04
C ILE A 100 30.46 -24.52 -24.57
N ASP A 101 29.93 -25.54 -25.24
CA ASP A 101 29.80 -25.54 -26.71
C ASP A 101 28.82 -24.45 -27.20
N LEU A 102 27.71 -24.20 -26.49
CA LEU A 102 26.81 -23.09 -26.80
C LEU A 102 27.51 -21.73 -26.71
N VAL A 103 28.26 -21.48 -25.64
CA VAL A 103 29.04 -20.23 -25.49
C VAL A 103 30.07 -20.09 -26.62
N ARG A 104 30.78 -21.17 -26.95
CA ARG A 104 31.74 -21.20 -28.07
C ARG A 104 31.08 -20.82 -29.39
N LYS A 105 29.94 -21.46 -29.72
CA LYS A 105 29.18 -21.21 -30.95
C LYS A 105 28.64 -19.79 -31.00
N TRP A 106 28.08 -19.29 -29.91
CA TRP A 106 27.63 -17.90 -29.82
C TRP A 106 28.77 -16.92 -30.10
N ILE A 107 29.96 -17.13 -29.52
CA ILE A 107 31.12 -16.28 -29.81
C ILE A 107 31.50 -16.36 -31.29
N LEU A 108 31.59 -17.57 -31.87
CA LEU A 108 31.89 -17.78 -33.29
C LEU A 108 30.89 -17.07 -34.21
N GLN A 109 29.61 -17.04 -33.83
CA GLN A 109 28.53 -16.36 -34.57
C GLN A 109 28.52 -14.83 -34.36
N GLY A 110 29.59 -14.27 -33.79
CA GLY A 110 29.77 -12.83 -33.60
C GLY A 110 29.27 -12.31 -32.25
N ALA A 111 28.99 -13.18 -31.29
CA ALA A 111 28.61 -12.83 -29.92
C ALA A 111 27.48 -11.79 -29.86
N LYS A 112 26.44 -11.93 -30.69
CA LYS A 112 25.31 -10.99 -30.72
C LYS A 112 24.65 -10.92 -29.33
N TRP A 113 24.66 -9.74 -28.73
CA TRP A 113 24.06 -9.50 -27.42
C TRP A 113 22.55 -9.34 -27.51
N GLY A 114 21.83 -9.69 -26.44
CA GLY A 114 20.41 -9.43 -26.30
C GLY A 114 20.02 -9.13 -24.85
N ASP A 115 19.14 -8.15 -24.66
CA ASP A 115 18.62 -7.81 -23.33
C ASP A 115 17.62 -8.87 -22.84
N HIS A 116 17.38 -8.94 -21.54
CA HIS A 116 16.40 -9.90 -21.02
C HIS A 116 15.02 -9.63 -21.64
N TRP A 117 14.28 -10.69 -21.96
CA TRP A 117 13.02 -10.58 -22.71
C TRP A 117 11.97 -9.71 -21.99
N SER A 118 12.02 -9.62 -20.66
CA SER A 118 11.11 -8.81 -19.85
C SER A 118 11.39 -7.30 -19.89
N PHE A 119 12.58 -6.88 -20.36
CA PHE A 119 12.99 -5.47 -20.43
C PHE A 119 12.97 -4.92 -21.85
N VAL A 120 12.47 -5.70 -22.81
CA VAL A 120 12.30 -5.29 -24.20
C VAL A 120 10.83 -5.37 -24.56
N ALA A 121 10.34 -4.41 -25.34
CA ALA A 121 8.97 -4.44 -25.82
C ALA A 121 8.74 -5.71 -26.64
N PRO A 122 7.65 -6.46 -26.40
CA PRO A 122 7.34 -7.65 -27.19
C PRO A 122 6.97 -7.25 -28.62
N GLU A 123 7.56 -7.94 -29.60
CA GLU A 123 7.24 -7.77 -31.01
C GLU A 123 6.35 -8.91 -31.52
N ARG A 124 5.40 -8.59 -32.40
CA ARG A 124 4.51 -9.60 -33.00
C ARG A 124 5.32 -10.49 -33.94
N SER A 125 5.52 -11.74 -33.54
CA SER A 125 6.22 -12.75 -34.34
C SER A 125 5.39 -13.18 -35.56
N ALA A 126 6.08 -13.51 -36.65
CA ALA A 126 5.46 -14.17 -37.80
C ALA A 126 4.98 -15.58 -37.41
N LEU A 127 3.86 -16.01 -37.98
CA LEU A 127 3.32 -17.34 -37.72
C LEU A 127 4.19 -18.41 -38.37
N PRO A 128 4.49 -19.51 -37.65
CA PRO A 128 5.28 -20.59 -38.23
C PRO A 128 4.49 -21.31 -39.33
N PRO A 129 5.18 -21.81 -40.38
CA PRO A 129 4.54 -22.64 -41.38
C PRO A 129 4.13 -23.98 -40.77
N VAL A 130 2.88 -24.36 -40.98
CA VAL A 130 2.31 -25.64 -40.51
C VAL A 130 1.64 -26.37 -41.67
N LYS A 131 1.62 -27.70 -41.61
CA LYS A 131 1.02 -28.55 -42.64
C LYS A 131 -0.51 -28.57 -42.52
N ARG A 132 -1.04 -28.72 -41.30
CA ARG A 132 -2.49 -28.81 -41.01
C ARG A 132 -3.11 -27.44 -40.72
N LYS A 133 -3.16 -26.57 -41.73
CA LYS A 133 -3.65 -25.18 -41.58
C LYS A 133 -5.10 -25.11 -41.10
N GLU A 134 -5.92 -26.08 -41.46
CA GLU A 134 -7.32 -26.22 -41.07
C GLU A 134 -7.53 -26.46 -39.56
N TRP A 135 -6.50 -26.92 -38.83
CA TRP A 135 -6.56 -27.09 -37.39
C TRP A 135 -6.32 -25.79 -36.62
N VAL A 136 -5.69 -24.79 -37.25
CA VAL A 136 -5.33 -23.51 -36.64
C VAL A 136 -6.56 -22.61 -36.56
N LYS A 137 -7.05 -22.33 -35.35
CA LYS A 137 -8.17 -21.39 -35.11
C LYS A 137 -7.68 -20.03 -34.65
N THR A 138 -6.61 -20.01 -33.87
CA THR A 138 -5.97 -18.81 -33.34
C THR A 138 -4.49 -18.76 -33.74
N PRO A 139 -3.86 -17.58 -33.74
CA PRO A 139 -2.41 -17.44 -33.93
C PRO A 139 -1.56 -18.37 -33.04
N ILE A 140 -1.99 -18.65 -31.81
CA ILE A 140 -1.28 -19.49 -30.85
C ILE A 140 -1.25 -20.96 -31.32
N ASP A 141 -2.33 -21.43 -31.94
CA ASP A 141 -2.44 -22.81 -32.43
C ASP A 141 -1.36 -23.13 -33.48
N ALA A 142 -0.96 -22.15 -34.30
CA ALA A 142 0.12 -22.34 -35.27
C ALA A 142 1.46 -22.66 -34.58
N PHE A 143 1.77 -22.01 -33.46
CA PHE A 143 3.00 -22.28 -32.68
C PHE A 143 2.97 -23.66 -32.02
N ILE A 144 1.83 -24.04 -31.44
CA ILE A 144 1.64 -25.36 -30.84
C ILE A 144 1.75 -26.45 -31.92
N LEU A 145 1.05 -26.28 -33.03
CA LEU A 145 1.03 -27.24 -34.13
C LEU A 145 2.41 -27.39 -34.77
N ALA A 146 3.17 -26.31 -34.94
CA ALA A 146 4.53 -26.38 -35.44
C ALA A 146 5.44 -27.24 -34.55
N ARG A 147 5.29 -27.17 -33.21
CA ARG A 147 6.03 -28.05 -32.29
C ARG A 147 5.56 -29.50 -32.42
N LEU A 148 4.26 -29.74 -32.44
CA LEU A 148 3.67 -31.06 -32.59
C LEU A 148 4.10 -31.76 -33.89
N GLU A 149 4.06 -31.03 -35.02
CA GLU A 149 4.50 -31.55 -36.33
C GLU A 149 5.99 -31.87 -36.35
N ARG A 150 6.84 -31.06 -35.70
CA ARG A 150 8.27 -31.33 -35.57
C ARG A 150 8.55 -32.60 -34.75
N GLU A 151 7.76 -32.83 -33.71
CA GLU A 151 7.88 -34.02 -32.85
C GLU A 151 7.13 -35.24 -33.38
N ASN A 152 6.44 -35.11 -34.51
CA ASN A 152 5.56 -36.14 -35.08
C ASN A 152 4.44 -36.59 -34.13
N VAL A 153 3.92 -35.67 -33.32
CA VAL A 153 2.78 -35.91 -32.42
C VAL A 153 1.51 -35.29 -33.03
N PRO A 154 0.40 -36.04 -33.17
CA PRO A 154 -0.87 -35.46 -33.60
C PRO A 154 -1.56 -34.69 -32.46
N PRO A 155 -2.33 -33.61 -32.74
CA PRO A 155 -3.19 -32.99 -31.75
C PRO A 155 -4.18 -33.99 -31.15
N SER A 156 -4.48 -33.83 -29.87
CA SER A 156 -5.52 -34.61 -29.21
C SER A 156 -6.90 -34.30 -29.78
N PRO A 157 -7.83 -35.27 -29.81
CA PRO A 157 -9.21 -35.01 -30.16
C PRO A 157 -9.85 -34.04 -29.15
N SER A 158 -10.88 -33.31 -29.59
CA SER A 158 -11.69 -32.49 -28.69
C SER A 158 -12.32 -33.36 -27.61
N ALA A 159 -12.38 -32.83 -26.38
CA ALA A 159 -13.15 -33.46 -25.32
C ALA A 159 -14.65 -33.47 -25.68
N ASP A 160 -15.41 -34.38 -25.06
CA ASP A 160 -16.86 -34.41 -25.19
C ASP A 160 -17.51 -33.17 -24.57
N ARG A 161 -18.75 -32.88 -24.96
CA ARG A 161 -19.46 -31.66 -24.55
C ARG A 161 -19.61 -31.53 -23.04
N VAL A 162 -19.82 -32.64 -22.32
CA VAL A 162 -19.96 -32.62 -20.86
C VAL A 162 -18.63 -32.21 -20.23
N ALA A 163 -17.53 -32.84 -20.65
CA ALA A 163 -16.20 -32.50 -20.19
C ALA A 163 -15.79 -31.05 -20.54
N LEU A 164 -16.14 -30.58 -21.73
CA LEU A 164 -15.86 -29.20 -22.17
C LEU A 164 -16.54 -28.18 -21.27
N LEU A 165 -17.86 -28.29 -21.06
CA LEU A 165 -18.59 -27.34 -20.22
C LEU A 165 -18.09 -27.38 -18.78
N ARG A 166 -17.86 -28.58 -18.22
CA ARG A 166 -17.34 -28.73 -16.86
C ARG A 166 -15.98 -28.07 -16.67
N ARG A 167 -15.04 -28.26 -17.61
CA ARG A 167 -13.73 -27.61 -17.55
C ARG A 167 -13.87 -26.09 -17.66
N LEU A 168 -14.67 -25.62 -18.63
CA LEU A 168 -14.89 -24.20 -18.85
C LEU A 168 -15.48 -23.51 -17.62
N SER A 169 -16.49 -24.09 -16.97
CA SER A 169 -17.08 -23.52 -15.75
C SER A 169 -16.09 -23.51 -14.58
N LEU A 170 -15.34 -24.60 -14.36
CA LEU A 170 -14.34 -24.64 -13.28
C LEU A 170 -13.17 -23.67 -13.51
N ASP A 171 -12.75 -23.49 -14.76
CA ASP A 171 -11.66 -22.59 -15.12
C ASP A 171 -12.09 -21.13 -15.00
N LEU A 172 -13.27 -20.76 -15.53
CA LEU A 172 -13.72 -19.37 -15.58
C LEU A 172 -14.36 -18.88 -14.28
N ILE A 173 -15.19 -19.70 -13.63
CA ILE A 173 -15.97 -19.28 -12.46
C ILE A 173 -15.72 -20.14 -11.21
N GLY A 174 -14.91 -21.20 -11.29
CA GLY A 174 -14.58 -22.05 -10.15
C GLY A 174 -15.69 -22.99 -9.68
N LEU A 175 -16.84 -23.00 -10.35
CA LEU A 175 -18.03 -23.80 -10.01
C LEU A 175 -18.34 -24.79 -11.14
N PRO A 176 -18.84 -26.00 -10.83
CA PRO A 176 -19.34 -26.90 -11.86
C PRO A 176 -20.65 -26.34 -12.48
N PRO A 177 -20.96 -26.67 -13.75
CA PRO A 177 -22.24 -26.30 -14.35
C PRO A 177 -23.40 -27.02 -13.64
N THR A 178 -24.58 -26.40 -13.60
CA THR A 178 -25.77 -27.09 -13.11
C THR A 178 -26.26 -28.14 -14.13
N PRO A 179 -27.06 -29.13 -13.70
CA PRO A 179 -27.68 -30.07 -14.64
C PRO A 179 -28.48 -29.37 -15.76
N GLU A 180 -29.20 -28.30 -15.43
CA GLU A 180 -30.00 -27.53 -16.40
C GLU A 180 -29.13 -26.80 -17.42
N GLU A 181 -28.02 -26.21 -16.97
CA GLU A 181 -27.05 -25.57 -17.87
C GLU A 181 -26.40 -26.61 -18.82
N LEU A 182 -26.12 -27.80 -18.29
CA LEU A 182 -25.57 -28.90 -19.08
C LEU A 182 -26.58 -29.39 -20.12
N ASP A 183 -27.83 -29.63 -19.73
CA ASP A 183 -28.89 -30.08 -20.64
C ASP A 183 -29.16 -29.04 -21.72
N ALA A 184 -29.20 -27.75 -21.37
CA ALA A 184 -29.32 -26.66 -22.33
C ALA A 184 -28.14 -26.63 -23.30
N PHE A 185 -26.90 -26.80 -22.82
CA PHE A 185 -25.73 -26.87 -23.68
C PHE A 185 -25.77 -28.11 -24.58
N LEU A 186 -26.19 -29.28 -24.12
CA LEU A 186 -26.28 -30.49 -24.94
C LEU A 186 -27.40 -30.39 -26.00
N ALA A 187 -28.47 -29.68 -25.70
CA ALA A 187 -29.57 -29.41 -26.61
C ALA A 187 -29.21 -28.38 -27.70
N ASP A 188 -28.31 -27.43 -27.41
CA ASP A 188 -27.90 -26.40 -28.37
C ASP A 188 -27.07 -26.99 -29.53
N LYS A 189 -27.66 -26.97 -30.74
CA LYS A 189 -27.05 -27.46 -31.98
C LYS A 189 -26.48 -26.35 -32.86
N SER A 190 -26.47 -25.10 -32.38
CA SER A 190 -25.86 -24.00 -33.10
C SER A 190 -24.34 -24.18 -33.24
N ALA A 191 -23.78 -23.61 -34.30
CA ALA A 191 -22.35 -23.73 -34.59
C ALA A 191 -21.46 -23.00 -33.55
N ASP A 192 -22.05 -22.03 -32.84
CA ASP A 192 -21.44 -21.17 -31.82
C ASP A 192 -21.88 -21.56 -30.39
N ALA A 193 -22.42 -22.76 -30.19
CA ALA A 193 -22.93 -23.21 -28.89
C ALA A 193 -21.86 -23.16 -27.77
N TYR A 194 -20.59 -23.39 -28.11
CA TYR A 194 -19.49 -23.35 -27.14
C TYR A 194 -19.15 -21.89 -26.76
N GLU A 195 -19.03 -21.02 -27.75
CA GLU A 195 -18.76 -19.59 -27.60
C GLU A 195 -19.83 -18.90 -26.74
N LYS A 196 -21.11 -19.26 -26.93
CA LYS A 196 -22.20 -18.81 -26.05
C LYS A 196 -21.99 -19.17 -24.57
N GLN A 197 -21.42 -20.34 -24.29
CA GLN A 197 -21.09 -20.73 -22.90
C GLN A 197 -19.89 -19.94 -22.37
N VAL A 198 -18.89 -19.65 -23.21
CA VAL A 198 -17.77 -18.78 -22.85
C VAL A 198 -18.29 -17.40 -22.46
N ASP A 199 -19.08 -16.76 -23.32
CA ASP A 199 -19.63 -15.43 -23.07
C ASP A 199 -20.51 -15.40 -21.82
N ARG A 200 -21.37 -16.42 -21.63
CA ARG A 200 -22.21 -16.55 -20.44
C ARG A 200 -21.38 -16.63 -19.15
N LEU A 201 -20.30 -17.38 -19.16
CA LEU A 201 -19.44 -17.59 -17.99
C LEU A 201 -18.56 -16.37 -17.70
N LEU A 202 -18.04 -15.71 -18.74
CA LEU A 202 -17.30 -14.44 -18.60
C LEU A 202 -18.20 -13.32 -18.06
N ALA A 203 -19.48 -13.30 -18.45
CA ALA A 203 -20.47 -12.34 -17.94
C ALA A 203 -21.01 -12.69 -16.53
N SER A 204 -20.62 -13.83 -15.95
CA SER A 204 -21.05 -14.24 -14.62
C SER A 204 -20.35 -13.41 -13.54
N PRO A 205 -21.05 -12.97 -12.48
CA PRO A 205 -20.39 -12.29 -11.35
C PRO A 205 -19.33 -13.17 -10.66
N HIS A 206 -19.47 -14.49 -10.75
CA HIS A 206 -18.50 -15.45 -10.21
C HIS A 206 -17.15 -15.45 -10.95
N TYR A 207 -17.07 -14.87 -12.16
CA TYR A 207 -15.81 -14.70 -12.87
C TYR A 207 -14.84 -13.82 -12.07
N GLY A 208 -15.31 -12.66 -11.62
CA GLY A 208 -14.53 -11.74 -10.78
C GLY A 208 -14.20 -12.31 -9.41
N GLU A 209 -15.08 -13.14 -8.82
CA GLU A 209 -14.77 -13.84 -7.56
C GLU A 209 -13.63 -14.85 -7.75
N ARG A 210 -13.69 -15.63 -8.85
CA ARG A 210 -12.68 -16.65 -9.18
C ARG A 210 -11.31 -16.02 -9.44
N TRP A 211 -11.25 -15.04 -10.33
CA TRP A 211 -10.00 -14.42 -10.76
C TRP A 211 -9.49 -13.38 -9.76
N GLY A 212 -10.38 -12.64 -9.12
CA GLY A 212 -10.06 -11.67 -8.08
C GLY A 212 -9.31 -12.31 -6.91
N ARG A 213 -9.64 -13.56 -6.53
CA ARG A 213 -8.91 -14.30 -5.48
C ARG A 213 -7.40 -14.38 -5.75
N HIS A 214 -6.99 -14.61 -7.00
CA HIS A 214 -5.56 -14.69 -7.35
C HIS A 214 -4.86 -13.34 -7.20
N TRP A 215 -5.55 -12.25 -7.53
CA TRP A 215 -5.02 -10.90 -7.30
C TRP A 215 -4.99 -10.54 -5.82
N LEU A 216 -6.01 -10.92 -5.05
CA LEU A 216 -6.09 -10.66 -3.62
C LEU A 216 -4.93 -11.33 -2.85
N ASP A 217 -4.52 -12.54 -3.27
CA ASP A 217 -3.31 -13.20 -2.78
C ASP A 217 -2.06 -12.33 -3.05
N ALA A 218 -1.90 -11.81 -4.28
CA ALA A 218 -0.78 -10.94 -4.67
C ALA A 218 -0.80 -9.57 -3.98
N ALA A 219 -2.00 -9.06 -3.69
CA ALA A 219 -2.22 -7.82 -2.96
C ALA A 219 -2.06 -7.98 -1.43
N ARG A 220 -1.86 -9.21 -0.95
CA ARG A 220 -1.73 -9.58 0.48
C ARG A 220 -2.98 -9.24 1.28
N TYR A 221 -4.15 -9.33 0.65
CA TYR A 221 -5.41 -9.09 1.33
C TYR A 221 -5.62 -10.11 2.45
N ALA A 222 -6.03 -9.63 3.63
CA ALA A 222 -6.43 -10.46 4.75
C ALA A 222 -7.56 -9.78 5.53
N ASP A 223 -8.46 -10.59 6.10
CA ASP A 223 -9.54 -10.11 6.97
C ASP A 223 -9.07 -9.88 8.42
N SER A 224 -7.76 -9.98 8.69
CA SER A 224 -7.15 -9.79 10.01
C SER A 224 -5.83 -9.04 9.96
N ASP A 225 -5.32 -8.64 11.12
CA ASP A 225 -4.10 -7.85 11.26
C ASP A 225 -2.81 -8.56 10.88
N GLY A 226 -2.82 -9.90 10.91
CA GLY A 226 -1.68 -10.74 10.56
C GLY A 226 -0.52 -10.65 11.55
N PHE A 227 -0.70 -9.98 12.69
CA PHE A 227 0.33 -9.75 13.71
C PHE A 227 -0.10 -10.32 15.08
N GLU A 228 0.67 -10.07 16.15
CA GLU A 228 0.48 -10.68 17.49
C GLU A 228 -0.98 -10.69 18.00
N LYS A 229 -1.68 -9.55 17.91
CA LYS A 229 -3.09 -9.45 18.35
C LYS A 229 -4.10 -9.99 17.34
N ASP A 230 -3.69 -10.14 16.09
CA ASP A 230 -4.46 -10.59 14.92
C ASP A 230 -5.94 -10.19 14.93
N LYS A 231 -6.22 -8.89 15.14
CA LYS A 231 -7.60 -8.42 15.21
C LYS A 231 -8.25 -8.44 13.82
N PRO A 232 -9.60 -8.54 13.74
CA PRO A 232 -10.30 -8.43 12.47
C PRO A 232 -10.13 -7.05 11.83
N ARG A 233 -10.12 -7.01 10.50
CA ARG A 233 -10.04 -5.79 9.69
C ARG A 233 -11.29 -5.58 8.84
N GLU A 234 -11.65 -4.32 8.65
CA GLU A 234 -12.71 -3.91 7.74
C GLU A 234 -12.13 -3.44 6.39
N ALA A 235 -11.58 -4.37 5.60
CA ALA A 235 -10.96 -4.08 4.29
C ALA A 235 -11.80 -4.56 3.09
N TRP A 236 -12.98 -5.12 3.33
CA TRP A 236 -13.78 -5.82 2.32
C TRP A 236 -14.19 -4.95 1.11
N PHE A 237 -14.26 -3.62 1.25
CA PHE A 237 -14.48 -2.72 0.11
C PHE A 237 -13.38 -2.86 -0.96
N TYR A 238 -12.13 -3.09 -0.55
CA TYR A 238 -11.03 -3.35 -1.49
C TYR A 238 -11.21 -4.69 -2.21
N ARG A 239 -11.60 -5.74 -1.47
CA ARG A 239 -11.92 -7.06 -2.06
C ARG A 239 -13.02 -6.94 -3.11
N ASP A 240 -14.10 -6.26 -2.77
CA ASP A 240 -15.24 -6.08 -3.66
C ASP A 240 -14.87 -5.20 -4.87
N TRP A 241 -14.02 -4.18 -4.68
CA TRP A 241 -13.48 -3.39 -5.79
C TRP A 241 -12.68 -4.28 -6.75
N VAL A 242 -11.81 -5.17 -6.27
CA VAL A 242 -11.04 -6.10 -7.12
C VAL A 242 -12.00 -7.00 -7.92
N ILE A 243 -12.96 -7.64 -7.24
CA ILE A 243 -13.96 -8.52 -7.88
C ILE A 243 -14.72 -7.76 -8.98
N ASN A 244 -15.18 -6.56 -8.67
CA ASN A 244 -15.91 -5.71 -9.61
C ASN A 244 -15.03 -5.22 -10.77
N ALA A 245 -13.74 -4.97 -10.53
CA ALA A 245 -12.79 -4.58 -11.57
C ALA A 245 -12.61 -5.67 -12.62
N PHE A 246 -12.52 -6.94 -12.21
CA PHE A 246 -12.52 -8.09 -13.13
C PHE A 246 -13.85 -8.22 -13.88
N ASN A 247 -14.98 -8.11 -13.18
CA ASN A 247 -16.31 -8.26 -13.81
C ASN A 247 -16.65 -7.15 -14.81
N ARG A 248 -16.10 -5.94 -14.64
CA ARG A 248 -16.27 -4.82 -15.58
C ARG A 248 -15.20 -4.76 -16.66
N ASP A 249 -14.31 -5.76 -16.73
CA ASP A 249 -13.18 -5.83 -17.65
C ASP A 249 -12.33 -4.54 -17.63
N LEU A 250 -11.97 -4.09 -16.42
CA LEU A 250 -11.18 -2.86 -16.27
C LEU A 250 -9.82 -3.04 -16.96
N PRO A 251 -9.42 -2.13 -17.87
CA PRO A 251 -8.12 -2.20 -18.52
C PRO A 251 -6.98 -2.29 -17.50
N TYR A 252 -6.01 -3.18 -17.75
CA TYR A 252 -4.97 -3.51 -16.78
C TYR A 252 -4.11 -2.29 -16.37
N ASP A 253 -3.86 -1.37 -17.31
CA ASP A 253 -3.18 -0.11 -17.02
C ASP A 253 -3.96 0.74 -16.02
N GLN A 254 -5.27 0.91 -16.21
CA GLN A 254 -6.13 1.62 -15.27
C GLN A 254 -6.25 0.89 -13.93
N PHE A 255 -6.36 -0.44 -13.95
CA PHE A 255 -6.38 -1.29 -12.75
C PHE A 255 -5.13 -1.10 -11.88
N VAL A 256 -3.96 -0.94 -12.49
CA VAL A 256 -2.71 -0.65 -11.76
C VAL A 256 -2.67 0.81 -11.29
N ILE A 257 -3.05 1.77 -12.14
CA ILE A 257 -3.06 3.20 -11.78
C ILE A 257 -3.94 3.46 -10.55
N GLU A 258 -5.16 2.92 -10.52
CA GLU A 258 -6.09 3.12 -9.39
C GLU A 258 -5.55 2.52 -8.09
N GLN A 259 -4.77 1.44 -8.15
CA GLN A 259 -4.21 0.79 -6.96
C GLN A 259 -2.93 1.45 -6.44
N VAL A 260 -2.15 2.08 -7.31
CA VAL A 260 -0.88 2.72 -6.91
C VAL A 260 -1.07 4.20 -6.59
N ALA A 261 -2.01 4.88 -7.24
CA ALA A 261 -2.18 6.32 -7.17
C ALA A 261 -3.65 6.79 -7.32
N GLY A 262 -4.62 5.92 -6.99
CA GLY A 262 -6.04 6.25 -7.16
C GLY A 262 -6.51 7.41 -6.30
N ASP A 263 -5.98 7.56 -5.09
CA ASP A 263 -6.21 8.69 -4.19
C ASP A 263 -5.60 10.01 -4.68
N LEU A 264 -4.56 9.93 -5.53
CA LEU A 264 -3.90 11.09 -6.16
C LEU A 264 -4.57 11.53 -7.47
N LEU A 265 -5.56 10.78 -7.96
CA LEU A 265 -6.30 11.18 -9.16
C LEU A 265 -7.11 12.46 -8.91
N PRO A 266 -7.18 13.39 -9.89
CA PRO A 266 -8.00 14.58 -9.77
C PRO A 266 -9.47 14.21 -9.52
N ASN A 267 -10.04 14.71 -8.42
CA ASN A 267 -11.40 14.38 -7.99
C ASN A 267 -11.64 12.87 -7.82
N ALA A 268 -10.67 12.17 -7.24
CA ALA A 268 -10.73 10.74 -6.99
C ALA A 268 -12.10 10.30 -6.41
N THR A 269 -12.69 9.31 -7.06
CA THR A 269 -13.91 8.66 -6.58
C THR A 269 -13.62 7.79 -5.36
N GLN A 270 -14.66 7.40 -4.61
CA GLN A 270 -14.48 6.48 -3.49
C GLN A 270 -13.83 5.15 -3.95
N ASP A 271 -14.26 4.60 -5.10
CA ASP A 271 -13.69 3.38 -5.66
C ASP A 271 -12.19 3.50 -5.92
N GLN A 272 -11.73 4.65 -6.42
CA GLN A 272 -10.31 4.90 -6.69
C GLN A 272 -9.50 5.06 -5.40
N ILE A 273 -10.06 5.70 -4.38
CA ILE A 273 -9.45 5.77 -3.04
C ILE A 273 -9.37 4.37 -2.41
N VAL A 274 -10.45 3.58 -2.52
CA VAL A 274 -10.51 2.18 -2.05
C VAL A 274 -9.47 1.32 -2.76
N ALA A 275 -9.32 1.47 -4.07
CA ALA A 275 -8.33 0.74 -4.87
C ALA A 275 -6.90 0.95 -4.34
N THR A 276 -6.56 2.18 -3.91
CA THR A 276 -5.25 2.50 -3.33
C THR A 276 -4.98 1.74 -2.01
N GLY A 277 -6.00 1.11 -1.44
CA GLY A 277 -5.89 0.12 -0.36
C GLY A 277 -4.91 -1.03 -0.66
N PHE A 278 -4.56 -1.29 -1.93
CA PHE A 278 -3.47 -2.19 -2.32
C PHE A 278 -2.15 -1.92 -1.55
N LEU A 279 -1.82 -0.64 -1.34
CA LEU A 279 -0.64 -0.19 -0.60
C LEU A 279 -0.82 -0.25 0.94
N ARG A 280 -2.03 -0.53 1.42
CA ARG A 280 -2.39 -0.55 2.85
C ARG A 280 -2.70 -1.94 3.39
N ASN A 281 -2.62 -2.99 2.56
CA ASN A 281 -2.83 -4.38 2.99
C ASN A 281 -1.67 -4.97 3.80
N SER A 282 -0.64 -4.19 4.15
CA SER A 282 0.44 -4.65 5.04
C SER A 282 -0.11 -5.17 6.38
N MET A 283 0.68 -5.97 7.10
CA MET A 283 0.34 -6.28 8.49
C MET A 283 0.22 -4.99 9.32
N ILE A 284 -0.54 -5.03 10.41
CA ILE A 284 -0.82 -3.90 11.31
C ILE A 284 -0.40 -4.37 12.69
N ASN A 285 0.53 -3.62 13.28
CA ASN A 285 1.00 -3.89 14.62
C ASN A 285 0.34 -2.91 15.60
N GLU A 286 -0.43 -3.46 16.54
CA GLU A 286 -1.10 -2.70 17.60
C GLU A 286 -0.54 -3.03 19.00
N GLU A 287 0.67 -3.55 19.10
CA GLU A 287 1.35 -3.77 20.37
C GLU A 287 1.64 -2.44 21.10
N GLY A 288 1.67 -2.47 22.44
CA GLY A 288 1.89 -1.28 23.25
C GLY A 288 3.34 -0.75 23.22
N GLY A 289 4.30 -1.62 22.88
CA GLY A 289 5.73 -1.32 22.89
C GLY A 289 6.32 -0.96 21.53
N ILE A 290 5.50 -0.81 20.49
CA ILE A 290 5.98 -0.53 19.13
C ILE A 290 6.69 0.80 19.05
N ASP A 291 7.76 0.86 18.28
CA ASP A 291 8.26 2.12 17.78
C ASP A 291 7.49 2.51 16.51
N PRO A 292 6.72 3.62 16.51
CA PRO A 292 5.89 3.99 15.37
C PRO A 292 6.69 4.21 14.09
N GLU A 293 7.91 4.76 14.19
CA GLU A 293 8.73 5.05 13.02
C GLU A 293 9.34 3.76 12.45
N GLN A 294 9.79 2.85 13.32
CA GLN A 294 10.22 1.51 12.87
C GLN A 294 9.09 0.81 12.11
N PHE A 295 7.89 0.75 12.68
CA PHE A 295 6.76 0.05 12.07
C PHE A 295 6.33 0.70 10.75
N ARG A 296 6.37 2.04 10.66
CA ARG A 296 6.13 2.77 9.41
C ARG A 296 7.13 2.39 8.31
N MET A 297 8.40 2.19 8.66
CA MET A 297 9.42 1.70 7.71
C MET A 297 9.19 0.26 7.29
N GLU A 298 8.79 -0.63 8.19
CA GLU A 298 8.43 -2.01 7.86
C GLU A 298 7.25 -2.05 6.87
N ALA A 299 6.19 -1.27 7.12
CA ALA A 299 5.07 -1.13 6.20
C ALA A 299 5.49 -0.54 4.83
N MET A 300 6.45 0.40 4.81
CA MET A 300 6.98 0.95 3.57
C MET A 300 7.76 -0.08 2.75
N PHE A 301 8.59 -0.90 3.40
CA PHE A 301 9.30 -1.99 2.71
C PHE A 301 8.34 -3.05 2.18
N ASP A 302 7.27 -3.34 2.92
CA ASP A 302 6.21 -4.22 2.47
C ASP A 302 5.50 -3.66 1.21
N ARG A 303 5.17 -2.36 1.16
CA ARG A 303 4.63 -1.70 -0.07
C ARG A 303 5.55 -1.85 -1.28
N MET A 304 6.84 -1.63 -1.06
CA MET A 304 7.85 -1.80 -2.11
C MET A 304 7.81 -3.22 -2.66
N ASP A 305 7.74 -4.23 -1.79
CA ASP A 305 7.64 -5.63 -2.20
C ASP A 305 6.33 -5.95 -2.93
N ALA A 306 5.20 -5.34 -2.52
CA ALA A 306 3.91 -5.45 -3.20
C ALA A 306 3.98 -5.00 -4.66
N ILE A 307 4.52 -3.81 -4.90
CA ILE A 307 4.67 -3.25 -6.24
C ILE A 307 5.66 -4.10 -7.03
N GLY A 308 6.79 -4.44 -6.42
CA GLY A 308 7.82 -5.28 -7.03
C GLY A 308 7.24 -6.60 -7.54
N ARG A 309 6.67 -7.41 -6.64
CA ARG A 309 6.21 -8.77 -6.98
C ARG A 309 4.86 -8.78 -7.70
N GLY A 310 3.91 -7.97 -7.24
CA GLY A 310 2.52 -7.99 -7.71
C GLY A 310 2.30 -7.21 -9.02
N VAL A 311 3.00 -6.10 -9.21
CA VAL A 311 2.83 -5.23 -10.40
C VAL A 311 3.97 -5.42 -11.40
N LEU A 312 5.22 -5.32 -10.94
CA LEU A 312 6.38 -5.39 -11.83
C LEU A 312 6.81 -6.81 -12.18
N GLY A 313 6.41 -7.81 -11.37
CA GLY A 313 6.90 -9.18 -11.49
C GLY A 313 8.39 -9.34 -11.17
N LEU A 314 8.96 -8.45 -10.36
CA LEU A 314 10.37 -8.39 -10.00
C LEU A 314 10.59 -8.46 -8.49
N THR A 315 11.60 -9.22 -8.06
CA THR A 315 12.00 -9.29 -6.64
C THR A 315 12.92 -8.13 -6.27
N ILE A 316 12.38 -6.93 -6.14
CA ILE A 316 13.18 -5.73 -5.89
C ILE A 316 13.81 -5.68 -4.49
N GLN A 317 13.34 -6.51 -3.55
CA GLN A 317 13.77 -6.48 -2.14
C GLN A 317 15.28 -6.65 -1.95
N CYS A 318 15.98 -7.41 -2.80
CA CYS A 318 17.44 -7.51 -2.68
C CYS A 318 18.13 -6.15 -2.86
N ALA A 319 17.53 -5.24 -3.65
CA ALA A 319 18.02 -3.90 -3.89
C ALA A 319 18.01 -3.01 -2.61
N GLN A 320 17.27 -3.42 -1.57
CA GLN A 320 17.17 -2.70 -0.30
C GLN A 320 18.53 -2.54 0.41
N CYS A 321 19.45 -3.50 0.31
CA CYS A 321 20.72 -3.47 1.06
C CYS A 321 21.96 -3.34 0.15
N HIS A 322 21.85 -3.75 -1.11
CA HIS A 322 22.90 -3.72 -2.13
C HIS A 322 22.24 -3.75 -3.51
N SER A 323 22.92 -3.41 -4.61
CA SER A 323 22.33 -3.57 -5.94
C SER A 323 21.92 -5.03 -6.20
N HIS A 324 20.79 -5.25 -6.86
CA HIS A 324 20.24 -6.59 -7.05
C HIS A 324 21.27 -7.53 -7.71
N LYS A 325 21.30 -8.82 -7.34
CA LYS A 325 22.40 -9.74 -7.74
C LYS A 325 22.33 -10.21 -9.19
N TYR A 326 21.15 -10.19 -9.79
CA TYR A 326 20.90 -10.79 -11.11
C TYR A 326 20.20 -9.81 -12.07
N ASP A 327 19.12 -9.20 -11.61
CA ASP A 327 18.41 -8.15 -12.35
C ASP A 327 19.13 -6.78 -12.33
N PRO A 328 18.94 -5.95 -13.37
CA PRO A 328 19.60 -4.66 -13.53
C PRO A 328 18.94 -3.57 -12.66
N LEU A 329 18.75 -3.85 -11.38
CA LEU A 329 18.19 -2.92 -10.40
C LEU A 329 19.29 -2.49 -9.44
N THR A 330 19.59 -1.19 -9.41
CA THR A 330 20.58 -0.65 -8.48
C THR A 330 19.97 -0.39 -7.11
N HIS A 331 20.84 -0.29 -6.11
CA HIS A 331 20.43 0.20 -4.78
C HIS A 331 19.81 1.60 -4.87
N GLU A 332 20.34 2.47 -5.74
CA GLU A 332 19.80 3.82 -5.95
C GLU A 332 18.36 3.78 -6.49
N ASP A 333 18.08 2.92 -7.48
CA ASP A 333 16.74 2.77 -8.06
C ASP A 333 15.70 2.40 -6.99
N TYR A 334 16.05 1.49 -6.08
CA TYR A 334 15.18 1.10 -4.97
C TYR A 334 14.83 2.30 -4.09
N TYR A 335 15.82 3.10 -3.67
CA TYR A 335 15.57 4.24 -2.79
C TYR A 335 14.93 5.44 -3.52
N ARG A 336 15.09 5.55 -4.84
CA ARG A 336 14.33 6.52 -5.66
C ARG A 336 12.85 6.17 -5.68
N MET A 337 12.51 4.89 -5.88
CA MET A 337 11.12 4.45 -5.80
C MET A 337 10.56 4.56 -4.37
N PHE A 338 11.36 4.22 -3.35
CA PHE A 338 11.00 4.41 -1.95
C PHE A 338 10.64 5.88 -1.66
N ALA A 339 11.43 6.84 -2.14
CA ALA A 339 11.18 8.26 -1.93
C ALA A 339 9.84 8.72 -2.52
N PHE A 340 9.38 8.13 -3.64
CA PHE A 340 8.07 8.44 -4.22
C PHE A 340 6.90 7.98 -3.34
N LEU A 341 7.05 6.85 -2.62
CA LEU A 341 6.00 6.28 -1.78
C LEU A 341 6.07 6.78 -0.33
N ASN A 342 7.22 7.27 0.11
CA ASN A 342 7.49 7.72 1.47
C ASN A 342 7.02 9.17 1.72
N ASN A 343 5.81 9.51 1.26
CA ASN A 343 5.17 10.81 1.43
C ASN A 343 3.67 10.70 1.76
N ALA A 344 3.19 9.50 2.12
CA ALA A 344 1.78 9.22 2.35
C ALA A 344 1.36 9.45 3.81
N HIS A 345 0.07 9.79 3.99
CA HIS A 345 -0.58 9.83 5.29
C HIS A 345 -1.26 8.49 5.61
N GLU A 346 -1.10 8.01 6.85
CA GLU A 346 -1.48 6.65 7.23
C GLU A 346 -2.88 6.52 7.87
N THR A 347 -3.86 7.32 7.43
CA THR A 347 -5.20 7.31 8.03
C THR A 347 -6.12 6.18 7.55
N ASN A 348 -7.17 5.92 8.34
CA ASN A 348 -8.32 5.12 7.97
C ASN A 348 -9.41 6.05 7.43
N VAL A 349 -9.79 5.86 6.16
CA VAL A 349 -10.85 6.62 5.51
C VAL A 349 -12.23 5.97 5.73
N THR A 350 -13.28 6.79 5.77
CA THR A 350 -14.66 6.27 5.81
C THR A 350 -15.12 6.01 4.38
N VAL A 351 -15.65 4.81 4.15
CA VAL A 351 -16.21 4.37 2.87
C VAL A 351 -17.67 3.98 3.06
N TYR A 352 -18.49 4.26 2.06
CA TYR A 352 -19.93 4.11 2.10
C TYR A 352 -20.41 3.09 1.07
N THR A 353 -21.38 2.27 1.45
CA THR A 353 -22.11 1.42 0.51
C THR A 353 -22.90 2.27 -0.51
N PRO A 354 -23.36 1.68 -1.63
CA PRO A 354 -24.23 2.39 -2.58
C PRO A 354 -25.48 2.98 -1.92
N GLY A 355 -26.13 2.22 -1.02
CA GLY A 355 -27.31 2.68 -0.28
C GLY A 355 -27.02 3.87 0.65
N GLU A 356 -25.90 3.82 1.39
CA GLU A 356 -25.47 4.94 2.24
C GLU A 356 -25.09 6.17 1.42
N THR A 357 -24.46 5.98 0.26
CA THR A 357 -24.10 7.06 -0.65
C THR A 357 -25.36 7.77 -1.16
N MET A 358 -26.38 7.01 -1.57
CA MET A 358 -27.68 7.56 -2.00
C MET A 358 -28.36 8.33 -0.86
N LEU A 359 -28.41 7.74 0.35
CA LEU A 359 -28.98 8.40 1.53
C LEU A 359 -28.23 9.70 1.87
N ARG A 360 -26.90 9.68 1.84
CA ARG A 360 -26.07 10.86 2.10
C ARG A 360 -26.32 11.96 1.07
N ALA A 361 -26.43 11.60 -0.21
CA ALA A 361 -26.72 12.56 -1.27
C ALA A 361 -28.10 13.22 -1.06
N ASP A 362 -29.11 12.44 -0.67
CA ASP A 362 -30.45 12.96 -0.38
C ASP A 362 -30.46 13.86 0.86
N LEU A 363 -29.82 13.45 1.96
CA LEU A 363 -29.71 14.28 3.17
C LEU A 363 -29.00 15.61 2.88
N LEU A 364 -27.89 15.58 2.12
CA LEU A 364 -27.18 16.82 1.76
C LEU A 364 -28.02 17.71 0.84
N ARG A 365 -28.87 17.15 -0.02
CA ARG A 365 -29.84 17.92 -0.80
C ARG A 365 -30.86 18.59 0.12
N GLN A 366 -31.46 17.86 1.06
CA GLN A 366 -32.42 18.41 2.02
C GLN A 366 -31.80 19.53 2.89
N VAL A 367 -30.56 19.35 3.35
CA VAL A 367 -29.83 20.39 4.10
C VAL A 367 -29.68 21.66 3.26
N ARG A 368 -29.25 21.54 2.00
CA ARG A 368 -29.14 22.71 1.10
C ARG A 368 -30.47 23.40 0.87
N GLU A 369 -31.56 22.63 0.72
CA GLU A 369 -32.90 23.20 0.56
C GLU A 369 -33.33 23.99 1.79
N ILE A 370 -33.09 23.47 2.99
CA ILE A 370 -33.36 24.17 4.26
C ILE A 370 -32.49 25.42 4.39
N GLU A 371 -31.19 25.33 4.08
CA GLU A 371 -30.27 26.46 4.16
C GLU A 371 -30.65 27.58 3.18
N GLU A 372 -31.01 27.25 1.94
CA GLU A 372 -31.43 28.23 0.94
C GLU A 372 -32.79 28.85 1.30
N ASP A 373 -33.75 28.07 1.82
CA ASP A 373 -35.02 28.61 2.33
C ASP A 373 -34.79 29.56 3.52
N LEU A 374 -33.90 29.22 4.46
CA LEU A 374 -33.54 30.10 5.58
C LEU A 374 -32.88 31.40 5.11
N LYS A 375 -31.97 31.33 4.13
CA LYS A 375 -31.34 32.51 3.51
C LYS A 375 -32.37 33.36 2.77
N HIS A 376 -33.34 32.73 2.11
CA HIS A 376 -34.41 33.42 1.40
C HIS A 376 -35.36 34.15 2.37
N LYS A 377 -35.83 33.45 3.42
CA LYS A 377 -36.70 34.02 4.46
C LYS A 377 -36.00 35.08 5.29
N THR A 378 -34.68 35.00 5.44
CA THR A 378 -33.85 35.94 6.20
C THR A 378 -32.99 36.76 5.24
N SER A 379 -33.62 37.55 4.36
CA SER A 379 -32.90 38.27 3.29
C SER A 379 -31.75 39.17 3.77
N ASP A 380 -31.79 39.64 5.03
CA ASP A 380 -30.78 40.47 5.70
C ASP A 380 -29.75 39.66 6.53
N TRP A 381 -29.68 38.34 6.35
CA TRP A 381 -28.82 37.47 7.18
C TRP A 381 -27.34 37.86 7.10
N ARG A 382 -26.88 38.41 5.98
CA ARG A 382 -25.48 38.86 5.80
C ARG A 382 -25.19 40.10 6.62
N GLU A 383 -26.12 41.04 6.69
CA GLU A 383 -26.03 42.25 7.52
C GLU A 383 -26.04 41.86 9.00
N ARG A 384 -26.95 40.96 9.39
CA ARG A 384 -27.04 40.44 10.76
C ARG A 384 -25.77 39.70 11.18
N MET A 385 -25.22 38.85 10.30
CA MET A 385 -23.96 38.15 10.57
C MET A 385 -22.81 39.14 10.73
N ARG A 386 -22.68 40.13 9.83
CA ARG A 386 -21.65 41.18 9.94
C ARG A 386 -21.78 42.01 11.23
N ALA A 387 -22.99 42.35 11.63
CA ALA A 387 -23.23 43.07 12.87
C ALA A 387 -22.83 42.23 14.09
N TRP A 388 -23.18 40.95 14.11
CA TRP A 388 -22.77 40.02 15.15
C TRP A 388 -21.25 39.79 15.18
N GLU A 389 -20.60 39.64 14.02
CA GLU A 389 -19.13 39.51 13.96
C GLU A 389 -18.43 40.75 14.52
N ALA A 390 -18.96 41.95 14.26
CA ALA A 390 -18.42 43.19 14.80
C ALA A 390 -18.53 43.27 16.33
N THR A 391 -19.65 42.80 16.90
CA THR A 391 -19.80 42.74 18.37
C THR A 391 -18.93 41.64 18.97
N ALA A 392 -18.83 40.48 18.31
CA ALA A 392 -18.01 39.37 18.76
C ALA A 392 -16.51 39.71 18.74
N ARG A 393 -16.02 40.55 17.81
CA ARG A 393 -14.60 40.96 17.77
C ARG A 393 -14.19 41.86 18.94
N GLN A 394 -15.13 42.53 19.59
CA GLN A 394 -14.84 43.41 20.71
C GLN A 394 -14.55 42.60 21.98
N ASN A 395 -13.61 43.06 22.80
CA ASN A 395 -13.28 42.48 24.11
C ASN A 395 -12.88 40.99 24.07
N GLN A 396 -12.25 40.55 22.98
CA GLN A 396 -11.71 39.19 22.90
C GLN A 396 -10.50 39.04 23.85
N PRO A 397 -10.39 37.91 24.57
CA PRO A 397 -9.22 37.64 25.40
C PRO A 397 -7.97 37.44 24.54
N GLU A 398 -6.82 37.85 25.08
CA GLU A 398 -5.52 37.58 24.47
C GLU A 398 -5.10 36.15 24.80
N TRP A 399 -4.90 35.32 23.77
CA TRP A 399 -4.45 33.94 23.92
C TRP A 399 -2.97 33.83 23.60
N THR A 400 -2.21 33.15 24.46
CA THR A 400 -0.81 32.81 24.23
C THR A 400 -0.68 31.30 24.08
N ILE A 401 -0.07 30.85 22.98
CA ILE A 401 0.25 29.44 22.76
C ILE A 401 1.40 29.05 23.70
N VAL A 402 1.21 27.99 24.48
CA VAL A 402 2.21 27.44 25.38
C VAL A 402 2.80 26.15 24.80
N ARG A 403 4.09 25.89 25.06
CA ARG A 403 4.79 24.67 24.61
C ARG A 403 5.19 23.83 25.82
N PRO A 404 4.28 22.98 26.34
CA PRO A 404 4.58 22.15 27.49
C PRO A 404 5.61 21.06 27.18
N ALA A 405 6.39 20.69 28.19
CA ALA A 405 7.02 19.39 28.24
C ALA A 405 5.96 18.34 28.62
N VAL A 406 5.99 17.19 27.96
CA VAL A 406 5.09 16.08 28.24
C VAL A 406 5.73 15.16 29.26
N ASP A 407 5.19 15.14 30.47
CA ASP A 407 5.58 14.19 31.50
C ASP A 407 4.78 12.91 31.26
N ASP A 408 5.40 11.91 30.62
CA ASP A 408 4.74 10.63 30.31
C ASP A 408 4.70 9.72 31.54
N ILE A 409 3.63 9.86 32.34
CA ILE A 409 3.47 9.16 33.63
C ILE A 409 2.70 7.84 33.46
N SER A 410 2.23 7.49 32.25
CA SER A 410 1.62 6.20 31.98
C SER A 410 1.90 5.76 30.55
N THR A 411 2.91 4.90 30.38
CA THR A 411 3.35 4.36 29.10
C THR A 411 2.39 3.33 28.53
N GLY A 412 1.09 3.65 28.46
CA GLY A 412 0.13 2.84 27.73
C GLY A 412 0.51 2.65 26.26
N GLY A 413 1.59 3.29 25.77
CA GLY A 413 2.13 3.16 24.42
C GLY A 413 1.81 4.35 23.51
N GLN A 414 1.04 5.33 24.02
CA GLN A 414 0.76 6.59 23.33
C GLN A 414 1.92 7.56 23.50
N LYS A 415 2.45 8.08 22.39
CA LYS A 415 3.49 9.12 22.34
C LYS A 415 2.88 10.45 21.88
N TYR A 416 3.35 11.56 22.43
CA TYR A 416 3.00 12.91 21.98
C TYR A 416 4.17 13.51 21.21
N ILE A 417 4.03 13.58 19.89
CA ILE A 417 5.07 14.11 18.99
C ILE A 417 4.90 15.63 18.87
N PRO A 418 5.87 16.45 19.29
CA PRO A 418 5.78 17.90 19.15
C PRO A 418 5.79 18.31 17.68
N MET A 419 4.93 19.27 17.34
CA MET A 419 4.81 19.85 15.99
C MET A 419 5.38 21.27 15.97
N ASP A 420 5.74 21.76 14.78
CA ASP A 420 6.38 23.09 14.59
C ASP A 420 5.49 24.26 15.06
N ASP A 421 4.17 24.09 14.97
CA ASP A 421 3.16 25.07 15.41
C ASP A 421 2.93 25.08 16.93
N GLY A 422 3.61 24.20 17.68
CA GLY A 422 3.47 24.05 19.12
C GLY A 422 2.36 23.09 19.56
N SER A 423 1.65 22.45 18.62
CA SER A 423 0.72 21.37 18.91
C SER A 423 1.46 20.03 19.15
N PHE A 424 0.71 19.01 19.56
CA PHE A 424 1.23 17.66 19.74
C PHE A 424 0.37 16.65 18.98
N LEU A 425 1.01 15.81 18.16
CA LEU A 425 0.36 14.69 17.49
C LEU A 425 0.45 13.44 18.36
N ALA A 426 -0.69 12.91 18.80
CA ALA A 426 -0.75 11.65 19.51
C ALA A 426 -0.55 10.47 18.53
N GLN A 427 0.48 9.66 18.75
CA GLN A 427 0.85 8.48 17.94
C GLN A 427 1.14 7.24 18.79
N GLY A 428 1.36 6.09 18.15
CA GLY A 428 1.59 4.81 18.83
C GLY A 428 0.30 4.10 19.23
N TYR A 429 0.32 3.36 20.33
CA TYR A 429 -0.86 2.67 20.84
C TYR A 429 -1.93 3.69 21.25
N ALA A 430 -3.20 3.39 20.97
CA ALA A 430 -4.34 4.20 21.39
C ALA A 430 -5.01 3.54 22.62
N PRO A 431 -4.55 3.85 23.85
CA PRO A 431 -5.13 3.26 25.05
C PRO A 431 -6.57 3.74 25.25
N THR A 432 -7.43 2.84 25.73
CA THR A 432 -8.82 3.16 26.09
C THR A 432 -8.92 4.04 27.33
N LYS A 433 -7.88 4.05 28.18
CA LYS A 433 -7.77 4.92 29.35
C LYS A 433 -6.38 5.51 29.42
N HIS A 434 -6.30 6.82 29.54
CA HIS A 434 -5.04 7.54 29.53
C HIS A 434 -5.11 8.78 30.41
N ARG A 435 -3.96 9.11 31.02
CA ARG A 435 -3.75 10.37 31.72
C ARG A 435 -2.41 10.93 31.27
N VAL A 436 -2.43 12.15 30.75
CA VAL A 436 -1.22 12.89 30.39
C VAL A 436 -1.04 14.07 31.33
N LYS A 437 0.21 14.34 31.72
CA LYS A 437 0.60 15.59 32.36
C LYS A 437 1.46 16.42 31.41
N LEU A 438 1.12 17.69 31.30
CA LEU A 438 1.77 18.65 30.43
C LEU A 438 2.26 19.81 31.31
N THR A 439 3.57 19.99 31.43
CA THR A 439 4.16 21.00 32.29
C THR A 439 4.81 22.09 31.45
N VAL A 440 4.45 23.36 31.70
CA VAL A 440 5.03 24.50 30.99
C VAL A 440 5.43 25.61 31.96
N THR A 441 6.54 26.27 31.67
CA THR A 441 6.92 27.52 32.34
C THR A 441 6.56 28.69 31.43
N THR A 442 5.84 29.67 31.96
CA THR A 442 5.33 30.83 31.22
C THR A 442 5.58 32.14 31.98
N PRO A 443 5.89 33.25 31.30
CA PRO A 443 5.99 34.56 31.94
C PRO A 443 4.63 35.21 32.23
N LEU A 444 3.52 34.57 31.82
CA LEU A 444 2.18 35.14 31.98
C LEU A 444 1.79 35.33 33.45
N GLU A 445 1.16 36.47 33.70
CA GLU A 445 0.55 36.86 34.97
C GLU A 445 -0.96 37.04 34.76
N GLY A 446 -1.75 36.90 35.84
CA GLY A 446 -3.20 37.18 35.79
C GLY A 446 -4.00 36.29 34.83
N ILE A 447 -3.57 35.05 34.63
CA ILE A 447 -4.22 34.07 33.75
C ILE A 447 -5.62 33.75 34.30
N THR A 448 -6.66 34.00 33.51
CA THR A 448 -8.07 33.79 33.91
C THR A 448 -8.74 32.61 33.22
N GLY A 449 -8.09 32.02 32.21
CA GLY A 449 -8.64 30.89 31.49
C GLY A 449 -7.61 30.14 30.67
N PHE A 450 -7.98 28.90 30.33
CA PHE A 450 -7.16 27.96 29.58
C PHE A 450 -7.96 27.45 28.40
N ARG A 451 -7.38 27.47 27.20
CA ARG A 451 -8.02 26.97 25.98
C ARG A 451 -7.33 25.67 25.55
N LEU A 452 -8.13 24.62 25.42
CA LEU A 452 -7.72 23.35 24.82
C LEU A 452 -8.23 23.32 23.38
N GLU A 453 -7.32 23.13 22.42
CA GLU A 453 -7.66 22.95 21.01
C GLU A 453 -7.41 21.50 20.61
N LEU A 454 -8.39 20.91 19.95
CA LEU A 454 -8.32 19.57 19.37
C LEU A 454 -8.27 19.74 17.86
N LEU A 455 -7.11 19.50 17.28
CA LEU A 455 -6.82 19.75 15.87
C LEU A 455 -6.98 18.48 15.05
N ASN A 456 -7.40 18.64 13.80
CA ASN A 456 -7.37 17.55 12.82
C ASN A 456 -5.95 17.31 12.33
N ASP A 457 -5.64 16.05 12.05
CA ASP A 457 -4.41 15.66 11.37
C ASP A 457 -4.70 14.53 10.39
N PRO A 458 -4.14 14.55 9.17
CA PRO A 458 -4.39 13.52 8.16
C PRO A 458 -3.85 12.14 8.53
N ASN A 459 -3.07 11.97 9.60
CA ASN A 459 -2.65 10.67 10.14
C ASN A 459 -3.53 10.18 11.29
N LEU A 460 -4.48 10.97 11.77
CA LEU A 460 -5.45 10.54 12.78
C LEU A 460 -6.63 9.80 12.12
N PRO A 461 -7.29 8.86 12.82
CA PRO A 461 -8.41 8.10 12.25
C PRO A 461 -9.47 9.02 11.65
N ARG A 462 -9.88 8.75 10.41
CA ARG A 462 -10.87 9.55 9.66
C ARG A 462 -10.53 11.04 9.60
N GLY A 463 -9.25 11.38 9.68
CA GLY A 463 -8.71 12.74 9.76
C GLY A 463 -9.19 13.54 10.97
N GLY A 464 -9.83 12.91 11.96
CA GLY A 464 -10.48 13.57 13.09
C GLY A 464 -9.51 14.03 14.18
N PRO A 465 -9.96 14.82 15.17
CA PRO A 465 -9.08 15.34 16.21
C PRO A 465 -8.85 14.37 17.38
N GLY A 466 -9.33 13.13 17.26
CA GLY A 466 -9.20 12.12 18.31
C GLY A 466 -8.79 10.75 17.77
N ARG A 467 -8.44 9.86 18.70
CA ARG A 467 -7.81 8.57 18.42
C ARG A 467 -8.79 7.38 18.42
N SER A 468 -10.08 7.61 18.64
CA SER A 468 -11.08 6.54 18.54
C SER A 468 -11.17 6.02 17.10
N ILE A 469 -11.74 4.82 16.90
CA ILE A 469 -12.03 4.28 15.56
C ILE A 469 -12.98 5.17 14.72
N LYS A 470 -13.63 6.15 15.36
CA LYS A 470 -14.47 7.18 14.72
C LYS A 470 -13.73 8.50 14.48
N GLY A 471 -12.45 8.60 14.83
CA GLY A 471 -11.67 9.84 14.79
C GLY A 471 -12.13 10.88 15.81
N THR A 472 -12.76 10.43 16.89
CA THR A 472 -13.29 11.28 17.96
C THR A 472 -12.48 11.06 19.24
N GLY A 473 -12.69 11.94 20.22
CA GLY A 473 -12.09 11.83 21.54
C GLY A 473 -13.09 12.22 22.63
N ALA A 474 -12.80 11.82 23.85
CA ALA A 474 -13.57 12.18 25.02
C ALA A 474 -12.63 12.64 26.14
N LEU A 475 -13.03 13.67 26.89
CA LEU A 475 -12.25 14.21 28.02
C LEU A 475 -13.07 14.12 29.30
N SER A 476 -12.62 13.31 30.24
CA SER A 476 -13.26 13.15 31.55
C SER A 476 -12.92 14.27 32.51
N ASP A 477 -11.67 14.75 32.48
CA ASP A 477 -11.26 15.78 33.42
C ASP A 477 -10.13 16.64 32.86
N PHE A 478 -10.22 17.93 33.12
CA PHE A 478 -9.21 18.95 32.83
C PHE A 478 -8.78 19.60 34.14
N GLU A 479 -7.61 19.21 34.64
CA GLU A 479 -7.06 19.75 35.88
C GLU A 479 -5.88 20.66 35.59
N VAL A 480 -5.76 21.75 36.35
CA VAL A 480 -4.61 22.66 36.28
C VAL A 480 -4.03 22.85 37.67
N GLU A 481 -2.71 22.71 37.78
CA GLU A 481 -1.93 23.11 38.94
C GLU A 481 -0.99 24.24 38.54
N ALA A 482 -0.72 25.16 39.46
CA ALA A 482 0.13 26.30 39.21
C ALA A 482 1.08 26.57 40.39
N SER A 483 2.32 26.97 40.09
CA SER A 483 3.33 27.36 41.08
C SER A 483 4.27 28.46 40.55
N PRO A 484 4.95 29.20 41.44
CA PRO A 484 6.03 30.10 41.05
C PRO A 484 7.19 29.34 40.39
N ALA A 485 7.76 29.89 39.32
CA ALA A 485 8.90 29.29 38.62
C ALA A 485 10.20 29.27 39.44
N ASP A 486 10.30 30.12 40.46
CA ASP A 486 11.42 30.16 41.41
C ASP A 486 11.34 29.10 42.53
N GLY A 487 10.25 28.31 42.57
CA GLY A 487 10.02 27.28 43.58
C GLY A 487 9.65 27.83 44.96
N SER A 488 9.28 29.10 45.06
CA SER A 488 8.98 29.76 46.33
C SER A 488 7.69 29.24 47.01
N ALA A 489 6.80 28.59 46.25
CA ALA A 489 5.62 27.91 46.77
C ALA A 489 5.35 26.56 46.08
N LYS A 490 4.68 25.64 46.79
CA LYS A 490 4.25 24.35 46.24
C LYS A 490 3.16 24.53 45.18
N PRO A 491 3.04 23.61 44.20
CA PRO A 491 1.92 23.58 43.25
C PRO A 491 0.57 23.65 43.95
N GLN A 492 -0.29 24.55 43.48
CA GLN A 492 -1.64 24.75 43.96
C GLN A 492 -2.64 24.37 42.87
N LYS A 493 -3.69 23.61 43.23
CA LYS A 493 -4.78 23.30 42.29
C LYS A 493 -5.55 24.57 41.95
N VAL A 494 -5.66 24.86 40.65
CA VAL A 494 -6.47 25.96 40.13
C VAL A 494 -7.92 25.47 40.04
N LYS A 495 -8.83 26.16 40.74
CA LYS A 495 -10.25 25.82 40.70
C LYS A 495 -10.87 26.36 39.41
N ILE A 496 -11.29 25.45 38.52
CA ILE A 496 -12.07 25.77 37.32
C ILE A 496 -13.55 25.85 37.71
N VAL A 497 -14.22 26.94 37.33
CA VAL A 497 -15.62 27.22 37.72
C VAL A 497 -16.59 27.21 36.55
N ALA A 498 -16.08 27.36 35.33
CA ALA A 498 -16.88 27.29 34.13
C ALA A 498 -16.07 26.68 32.99
N ALA A 499 -16.75 25.95 32.12
CA ALA A 499 -16.21 25.46 30.86
C ALA A 499 -17.21 25.76 29.75
N THR A 500 -16.70 26.13 28.57
CA THR A 500 -17.50 26.37 27.36
C THR A 500 -16.79 25.77 26.16
N ALA A 501 -17.53 25.11 25.26
CA ALA A 501 -16.99 24.60 24.01
C ALA A 501 -17.61 25.27 22.78
N ASP A 502 -16.97 25.13 21.63
CA ASP A 502 -17.54 25.54 20.34
C ASP A 502 -18.81 24.75 19.99
N VAL A 503 -18.92 23.52 20.51
CA VAL A 503 -20.11 22.69 20.41
C VAL A 503 -20.37 21.97 21.73
N GLU A 504 -21.64 21.88 22.12
CA GLU A 504 -22.08 21.12 23.28
C GLU A 504 -22.84 19.88 22.80
N ALA A 505 -22.24 18.70 22.96
CA ALA A 505 -22.89 17.44 22.61
C ALA A 505 -24.05 17.15 23.56
N ALA A 506 -25.14 16.61 23.03
CA ALA A 506 -26.23 16.12 23.84
C ALA A 506 -25.76 14.96 24.73
N GLU A 507 -26.28 14.91 25.95
CA GLU A 507 -26.00 13.82 26.87
C GLU A 507 -26.52 12.50 26.31
N GLN A 508 -25.64 11.51 26.22
CA GLN A 508 -25.97 10.18 25.72
C GLN A 508 -25.09 9.10 26.37
N PRO A 509 -25.58 7.86 26.49
CA PRO A 509 -24.73 6.75 26.94
C PRO A 509 -23.55 6.58 25.98
N LEU A 510 -22.39 6.19 26.54
CA LEU A 510 -21.26 5.76 25.74
C LEU A 510 -21.66 4.54 24.89
N GLU A 511 -21.28 4.52 23.62
CA GLU A 511 -21.60 3.41 22.73
C GLU A 511 -20.93 2.10 23.19
N ASP A 512 -21.62 0.97 23.01
CA ASP A 512 -21.17 -0.34 23.48
C ASP A 512 -19.79 -0.74 22.93
N ILE A 513 -19.45 -0.29 21.73
CA ILE A 513 -18.15 -0.53 21.09
C ILE A 513 -16.97 0.07 21.87
N PHE A 514 -17.22 1.06 22.74
CA PHE A 514 -16.22 1.70 23.60
C PHE A 514 -16.35 1.23 25.07
N SER A 515 -17.19 0.23 25.35
CA SER A 515 -17.38 -0.31 26.70
C SER A 515 -16.11 -0.98 27.22
N ASP A 516 -15.76 -0.69 28.48
CA ASP A 516 -14.59 -1.25 29.16
C ASP A 516 -14.88 -2.55 29.92
N LYS A 517 -16.05 -3.17 29.69
CA LYS A 517 -16.54 -4.40 30.35
C LYS A 517 -16.73 -4.27 31.87
N SER A 518 -16.61 -3.08 32.46
CA SER A 518 -16.82 -2.87 33.90
C SER A 518 -18.30 -2.86 34.31
N ASN A 519 -19.23 -2.95 33.34
CA ASN A 519 -20.68 -2.79 33.52
C ASN A 519 -21.11 -1.45 34.15
N LYS A 520 -20.19 -0.49 34.34
CA LYS A 520 -20.55 0.86 34.75
C LYS A 520 -21.21 1.58 33.60
N LYS A 521 -22.33 2.25 33.87
CA LYS A 521 -22.95 3.14 32.88
C LYS A 521 -22.08 4.39 32.75
N ARG A 522 -21.61 4.64 31.54
CA ARG A 522 -20.77 5.78 31.20
C ARG A 522 -21.53 6.70 30.27
N THR A 523 -21.31 7.99 30.43
CA THR A 523 -22.07 9.02 29.73
C THR A 523 -21.13 10.01 29.07
N VAL A 524 -21.42 10.35 27.83
CA VAL A 524 -20.70 11.41 27.12
C VAL A 524 -21.66 12.56 26.82
N GLY A 525 -21.16 13.80 26.78
CA GLY A 525 -22.03 14.96 26.63
C GLY A 525 -21.29 16.30 26.65
N PRO A 526 -21.85 17.33 27.30
CA PRO A 526 -21.35 18.69 27.23
C PRO A 526 -19.98 18.86 27.91
N VAL A 527 -19.29 19.96 27.62
CA VAL A 527 -17.95 20.27 28.14
C VAL A 527 -17.90 20.37 29.66
N ALA A 528 -19.03 20.66 30.30
CA ALA A 528 -19.15 20.68 31.76
C ALA A 528 -18.76 19.35 32.42
N PHE A 529 -18.86 18.23 31.70
CA PHE A 529 -18.39 16.93 32.19
C PHE A 529 -16.87 16.88 32.35
N ALA A 530 -16.10 17.66 31.60
CA ALA A 530 -14.65 17.71 31.75
C ALA A 530 -14.17 18.45 33.02
N ILE A 531 -15.09 18.95 33.87
CA ILE A 531 -14.77 19.62 35.14
C ILE A 531 -15.68 19.18 36.30
N ASP A 532 -16.46 18.11 36.13
CA ASP A 532 -17.42 17.65 37.16
C ASP A 532 -16.79 16.70 38.20
N GLY A 533 -15.54 16.28 37.97
CA GLY A 533 -14.77 15.41 38.85
C GLY A 533 -15.23 13.94 38.86
N LYS A 534 -16.01 13.49 37.87
CA LYS A 534 -16.50 12.11 37.77
C LYS A 534 -15.78 11.34 36.67
N ASP A 535 -15.40 10.10 36.96
CA ASP A 535 -14.72 9.22 36.00
C ASP A 535 -15.71 8.52 35.04
N GLU A 536 -17.01 8.61 35.31
CA GLU A 536 -18.12 8.03 34.53
C GLU A 536 -18.74 9.00 33.51
N THR A 537 -18.30 10.26 33.48
CA THR A 537 -18.72 11.27 32.50
C THR A 537 -17.53 11.79 31.67
N ALA A 538 -17.80 12.22 30.43
CA ALA A 538 -16.81 12.91 29.62
C ALA A 538 -17.41 13.88 28.60
N TRP A 539 -16.69 14.95 28.33
CA TRP A 539 -16.98 15.84 27.21
C TRP A 539 -16.79 15.09 25.89
N SER A 540 -17.81 15.09 25.04
CA SER A 540 -17.76 14.56 23.67
C SER A 540 -17.56 15.67 22.65
N VAL A 541 -16.65 15.43 21.71
CA VAL A 541 -16.47 16.27 20.50
C VAL A 541 -17.38 15.87 19.34
N ASP A 542 -18.10 14.76 19.49
CA ASP A 542 -18.97 14.20 18.46
C ASP A 542 -20.40 14.71 18.60
N ILE A 543 -20.85 15.43 17.57
CA ILE A 543 -22.23 15.94 17.44
C ILE A 543 -22.96 15.36 16.22
N GLY A 544 -22.49 14.20 15.76
CA GLY A 544 -23.13 13.38 14.75
C GLY A 544 -22.60 13.57 13.32
N PRO A 545 -23.16 12.81 12.36
CA PRO A 545 -22.73 12.80 10.96
C PRO A 545 -22.70 14.19 10.32
N GLY A 546 -21.72 14.44 9.46
CA GLY A 546 -21.51 15.73 8.78
C GLY A 546 -20.87 16.82 9.65
N ARG A 547 -20.88 16.66 10.98
CA ARG A 547 -20.23 17.58 11.93
C ARG A 547 -19.20 16.89 12.82
N ARG A 548 -19.10 15.56 12.79
CA ARG A 548 -18.01 14.78 13.42
C ARG A 548 -16.67 15.09 12.72
N ASN A 549 -15.56 14.79 13.40
CA ASN A 549 -14.20 14.90 12.86
C ASN A 549 -13.83 16.33 12.46
N LEU A 550 -14.41 17.34 13.10
CA LEU A 550 -14.04 18.75 12.93
C LEU A 550 -13.13 19.21 14.07
N PRO A 551 -12.30 20.25 13.88
CA PRO A 551 -11.49 20.78 14.95
C PRO A 551 -12.40 21.32 16.05
N ARG A 552 -12.01 21.14 17.32
CA ARG A 552 -12.79 21.58 18.47
C ARG A 552 -11.97 22.44 19.41
N LYS A 553 -12.68 23.22 20.22
CA LYS A 553 -12.06 24.01 21.28
C LYS A 553 -12.93 24.03 22.53
N ALA A 554 -12.27 23.91 23.68
CA ALA A 554 -12.87 24.15 24.98
C ALA A 554 -12.09 25.26 25.69
N VAL A 555 -12.82 26.09 26.44
CA VAL A 555 -12.26 27.13 27.30
C VAL A 555 -12.68 26.84 28.72
N PHE A 556 -11.70 26.81 29.62
CA PHE A 556 -11.84 26.52 31.05
C PHE A 556 -11.49 27.79 31.84
N ALA A 557 -12.46 28.37 32.53
CA ALA A 557 -12.30 29.61 33.29
C ALA A 557 -11.98 29.31 34.76
N SER A 558 -10.91 29.92 35.27
CA SER A 558 -10.52 29.82 36.67
C SER A 558 -11.36 30.74 37.56
N GLU A 559 -11.60 30.35 38.81
CA GLU A 559 -12.31 31.18 39.80
C GLU A 559 -11.58 32.50 40.08
N LYS A 560 -10.25 32.47 40.09
CA LYS A 560 -9.38 33.60 40.38
C LYS A 560 -8.22 33.63 39.39
N PRO A 561 -7.71 34.81 39.02
CA PRO A 561 -6.52 34.92 38.19
C PRO A 561 -5.32 34.19 38.82
N VAL A 562 -4.51 33.54 38.00
CA VAL A 562 -3.33 32.77 38.42
C VAL A 562 -2.09 33.32 37.74
N GLY A 563 -0.97 33.36 38.46
CA GLY A 563 0.34 33.72 37.91
C GLY A 563 1.18 34.52 38.88
N TRP A 564 2.49 34.42 38.75
CA TRP A 564 3.46 35.07 39.62
C TRP A 564 4.46 35.91 38.83
N LYS A 565 4.84 37.03 39.44
CA LYS A 565 5.92 37.87 38.95
C LYS A 565 7.23 37.10 39.02
N GLY A 566 7.93 36.98 37.89
CA GLY A 566 9.14 36.15 37.76
C GLY A 566 8.90 34.78 37.10
N GLY A 567 7.64 34.48 36.72
CA GLY A 567 7.28 33.30 35.95
C GLY A 567 6.41 32.32 36.72
N THR A 568 5.59 31.60 35.95
CA THR A 568 4.60 30.64 36.44
C THR A 568 4.84 29.28 35.81
N VAL A 569 4.91 28.23 36.62
CA VAL A 569 4.87 26.84 36.17
C VAL A 569 3.42 26.37 36.22
N LEU A 570 2.90 25.95 35.08
CA LEU A 570 1.57 25.35 34.94
C LEU A 570 1.73 23.86 34.63
N THR A 571 0.98 23.03 35.34
CA THR A 571 0.86 21.60 35.03
C THR A 571 -0.59 21.29 34.71
N PHE A 572 -0.84 20.94 33.46
CA PHE A 572 -2.15 20.47 32.99
C PHE A 572 -2.21 18.95 33.12
N THR A 573 -3.30 18.42 33.65
CA THR A 573 -3.58 16.98 33.64
C THR A 573 -4.85 16.75 32.83
N LEU A 574 -4.73 16.02 31.72
CA LEU A 574 -5.87 15.60 30.91
C LEU A 574 -6.19 14.14 31.23
N LYS A 575 -7.41 13.86 31.69
CA LYS A 575 -7.89 12.49 31.94
C LYS A 575 -8.83 12.08 30.83
N GLN A 576 -8.47 11.02 30.11
CA GLN A 576 -9.29 10.39 29.09
C GLN A 576 -9.59 8.99 29.56
N LEU A 577 -10.69 8.84 30.31
CA LEU A 577 -11.03 7.53 30.85
C LEU A 577 -12.06 6.81 29.96
N HIS A 578 -12.67 7.50 29.00
CA HIS A 578 -13.87 7.09 28.25
C HIS A 578 -13.60 6.38 26.94
#